data_AF-A0A0D8BCF9-F1
#
_entry.id   AF-A0A0D8BCF9-F1
#
_cell.length_a   1.000
_cell.length_b   1.000
_cell.length_c   1.000
_cell.angle_alpha   90.00
_cell.angle_beta   90.00
_cell.angle_gamma   90.00
#
_symmetry.space_group_name_H-M   'P 1'
#
loop_
_entity.id
_entity.type
_entity.pdbx_description
1 polymer ?
#
loop_
_entity_poly.entity_id
_entity_poly.type
_entity_poly.pdbx_seq_one_letter_code
_entity_poly.pdbx_strand_id
1 'polypeptide(L)'
;MAAEARIEELAAGQAEVVAMNTRLRRVIADGAERHEVELGAARAERDRANRRVAELELEVAELRRRLSMDSTNSSVPPSKEPISAREKRKAKRRASSERVRWKEKKPGGQPGHPGSGLTREAEPDRSLSADPPSECASCQADLSDAVVLADGWAQVWDLLEPVLEKVEWVLPRRRCACCRKVTTAAVAGVRHAAAGGVAYGHRLHGAAVLLASEANVPVERAATVIDALLGVPVSAGFVARANERLAGDLQAAGFDEAMKAALRGEPVLCGDESPVNVLRKDRDEATGAVLSGTPHLLVVRTPTPGLVWYAAISSRSSEAIDATGVLTGWHGLFTRDDYAGWHQYDPTLAGVQLCCAHYPDVAVTSTFVVMQRRSPTPAGGCGFLLVSAVRGV
;
A
#
# COMPACT_ATOMS: atom_id res chain seq x y z
N MET A 1 -30.47 -56.34 -101.96
CA MET A 1 -31.58 -56.97 -101.21
C MET A 1 -31.14 -57.47 -99.82
N ALA A 2 -30.50 -58.64 -99.64
CA ALA A 2 -30.24 -59.18 -98.29
C ALA A 2 -29.16 -58.43 -97.48
N ALA A 3 -28.13 -57.89 -98.14
CA ALA A 3 -27.09 -57.09 -97.50
C ALA A 3 -27.61 -55.71 -97.03
N GLU A 4 -28.51 -55.09 -97.80
CA GLU A 4 -29.09 -53.77 -97.49
C GLU A 4 -29.99 -53.82 -96.25
N ALA A 5 -30.86 -54.83 -96.14
CA ALA A 5 -31.72 -55.01 -94.97
C ALA A 5 -30.91 -55.20 -93.67
N ARG A 6 -29.77 -55.91 -93.76
CA ARG A 6 -28.88 -56.12 -92.60
C ARG A 6 -28.08 -54.87 -92.23
N ILE A 7 -27.74 -54.03 -93.21
CA ILE A 7 -27.15 -52.71 -92.97
C ILE A 7 -28.16 -51.80 -92.26
N GLU A 8 -29.43 -51.84 -92.65
CA GLU A 8 -30.49 -51.03 -92.07
C GLU A 8 -30.83 -51.44 -90.62
N GLU A 9 -30.86 -52.74 -90.34
CA GLU A 9 -31.02 -53.29 -88.98
C GLU A 9 -29.83 -52.93 -88.08
N LEU A 10 -28.59 -53.04 -88.59
CA LEU A 10 -27.39 -52.59 -87.87
C LEU A 10 -27.39 -51.08 -87.64
N ALA A 11 -27.87 -50.28 -88.60
CA ALA A 11 -28.00 -48.83 -88.46
C ALA A 11 -29.04 -48.46 -87.40
N ALA A 12 -30.18 -49.17 -87.35
CA ALA A 12 -31.20 -48.99 -86.33
C ALA A 12 -30.69 -49.35 -84.92
N GLY A 13 -30.00 -50.48 -84.77
CA GLY A 13 -29.37 -50.88 -83.51
C GLY A 13 -28.26 -49.91 -83.06
N GLN A 14 -27.46 -49.41 -84.02
CA GLN A 14 -26.44 -48.40 -83.73
C GLN A 14 -27.09 -47.06 -83.31
N ALA A 15 -28.21 -46.66 -83.90
CA ALA A 15 -28.97 -45.49 -83.49
C ALA A 15 -29.52 -45.62 -82.06
N GLU A 16 -30.03 -46.80 -81.69
CA GLU A 16 -30.52 -47.08 -80.33
C GLU A 16 -29.39 -47.03 -79.29
N VAL A 17 -28.23 -47.61 -79.61
CA VAL A 17 -27.02 -47.54 -78.76
C VAL A 17 -26.54 -46.10 -78.61
N VAL A 18 -26.59 -45.29 -79.67
CA VAL A 18 -26.24 -43.85 -79.61
C VAL A 18 -27.24 -43.08 -78.73
N ALA A 19 -28.54 -43.36 -78.85
CA ALA A 19 -29.57 -42.74 -78.02
C ALA A 19 -29.41 -43.11 -76.53
N MET A 20 -29.16 -44.39 -76.24
CA MET A 20 -28.90 -44.88 -74.88
C MET A 20 -27.63 -44.26 -74.28
N ASN A 21 -26.53 -44.23 -75.05
CA ASN A 21 -25.28 -43.59 -74.61
C ASN A 21 -25.46 -42.10 -74.36
N THR A 22 -26.28 -41.41 -75.17
CA THR A 22 -26.59 -40.00 -74.97
C THR A 22 -27.35 -39.79 -73.65
N ARG A 23 -28.33 -40.65 -73.35
CA ARG A 23 -29.08 -40.62 -72.08
C ARG A 23 -28.18 -40.92 -70.89
N LEU A 24 -27.32 -41.94 -70.97
CA LEU A 24 -26.37 -42.29 -69.91
C LEU A 24 -25.39 -41.15 -69.64
N ARG A 25 -24.83 -40.53 -70.69
CA ARG A 25 -23.95 -39.36 -70.55
C ARG A 25 -24.64 -38.21 -69.81
N ARG A 26 -25.92 -37.97 -70.08
CA ARG A 26 -26.71 -36.94 -69.39
C ARG A 26 -26.91 -37.27 -67.91
N VAL A 27 -27.29 -38.50 -67.58
CA VAL A 27 -27.44 -38.94 -66.18
C VAL A 27 -26.13 -38.84 -65.41
N ILE A 28 -25.00 -39.19 -66.05
CA ILE A 28 -23.67 -39.07 -65.46
C ILE A 28 -23.32 -37.59 -65.23
N ALA A 29 -23.58 -36.71 -66.21
CA ALA A 29 -23.34 -35.27 -66.08
C ALA A 29 -24.18 -34.66 -64.95
N ASP A 30 -25.49 -34.93 -64.91
CA ASP A 30 -26.38 -34.45 -63.86
C ASP A 30 -25.98 -35.02 -62.47
N GLY A 31 -25.48 -36.26 -62.44
CA GLY A 31 -24.95 -36.89 -61.22
C GLY A 31 -23.67 -36.23 -60.73
N ALA A 32 -22.75 -35.90 -61.64
CA ALA A 32 -21.52 -35.19 -61.32
C ALA A 32 -21.81 -33.79 -60.77
N GLU A 33 -22.74 -33.06 -61.38
CA GLU A 33 -23.15 -31.73 -60.93
C GLU A 33 -23.75 -31.76 -59.51
N ARG A 34 -24.65 -32.71 -59.22
CA ARG A 34 -25.19 -32.90 -57.86
C ARG A 34 -24.09 -33.20 -56.85
N HIS A 35 -23.14 -34.06 -57.22
CA HIS A 35 -22.05 -34.43 -56.32
C HIS A 35 -21.08 -33.26 -56.06
N GLU A 36 -20.82 -32.42 -57.06
CA GLU A 36 -20.03 -31.20 -56.89
C GLU A 36 -20.70 -30.20 -55.94
N VAL A 37 -22.02 -30.04 -56.03
CA VAL A 37 -22.79 -29.21 -55.10
C VAL A 37 -22.72 -29.76 -53.66
N GLU A 38 -22.89 -31.06 -53.47
CA GLU A 38 -22.78 -31.71 -52.16
C GLU A 38 -21.38 -31.56 -51.56
N LEU A 39 -20.33 -31.78 -52.37
CA LEU A 39 -18.94 -31.58 -51.95
C LEU A 39 -18.66 -30.11 -51.60
N GLY A 40 -19.24 -29.17 -52.33
CA GLY A 40 -19.17 -27.73 -52.02
C GLY A 40 -19.80 -27.40 -50.67
N ALA A 41 -20.99 -27.93 -50.40
CA ALA A 41 -21.69 -27.75 -49.13
C ALA A 41 -20.91 -28.35 -47.94
N ALA A 42 -20.40 -29.58 -48.10
CA ALA A 42 -19.60 -30.27 -47.09
C ALA A 42 -18.28 -29.53 -46.79
N ARG A 43 -17.61 -28.99 -47.82
CA ARG A 43 -16.41 -28.14 -47.63
C ARG A 43 -16.73 -26.88 -46.86
N ALA A 44 -17.83 -26.21 -47.17
CA ALA A 44 -18.25 -24.99 -46.47
C ALA A 44 -18.63 -25.25 -45.00
N GLU A 45 -19.24 -26.39 -44.69
CA GLU A 45 -19.49 -26.83 -43.32
C GLU A 45 -18.19 -27.11 -42.55
N ARG A 46 -17.27 -27.87 -43.16
CA ARG A 46 -15.95 -28.14 -42.60
C ARG A 46 -15.18 -26.85 -42.30
N ASP A 47 -15.22 -25.87 -43.19
CA ASP A 47 -14.53 -24.59 -42.99
C ASP A 47 -15.16 -23.77 -41.85
N ARG A 48 -16.48 -23.84 -41.68
CA ARG A 48 -17.18 -23.24 -40.52
C ARG A 48 -16.78 -23.93 -39.22
N ALA A 49 -16.74 -25.26 -39.20
CA ALA A 49 -16.31 -26.04 -38.05
C ALA A 49 -14.85 -25.73 -37.68
N ASN A 50 -13.94 -25.69 -38.66
CA ASN A 50 -12.52 -25.37 -38.46
C ASN A 50 -12.31 -23.96 -37.89
N ARG A 51 -13.07 -22.96 -38.37
CA ARG A 51 -13.03 -21.61 -37.78
C ARG A 51 -13.46 -21.61 -36.32
N ARG A 52 -14.53 -22.35 -35.99
CA ARG A 52 -15.01 -22.44 -34.61
C ARG A 52 -14.02 -23.16 -33.70
N VAL A 53 -13.36 -24.21 -34.19
CA VAL A 53 -12.29 -24.91 -33.46
C VAL A 53 -11.13 -23.96 -33.20
N ALA A 54 -10.67 -23.20 -34.20
CA ALA A 54 -9.57 -22.24 -34.02
C ALA A 54 -9.91 -21.14 -33.00
N GLU A 55 -11.13 -20.60 -33.02
CA GLU A 55 -11.60 -19.64 -32.00
C GLU A 55 -11.59 -20.24 -30.59
N LEU A 56 -12.12 -21.46 -30.44
CA LEU A 56 -12.16 -22.15 -29.16
C LEU A 56 -10.75 -22.52 -28.66
N GLU A 57 -9.84 -22.91 -29.56
CA GLU A 57 -8.44 -23.18 -29.22
C GLU A 57 -7.72 -21.93 -28.72
N LEU A 58 -7.95 -20.76 -29.34
CA LEU A 58 -7.43 -19.48 -28.87
C LEU A 58 -7.99 -19.09 -27.50
N GLU A 59 -9.29 -19.27 -27.30
CA GLU A 59 -9.94 -18.99 -26.01
C GLU A 59 -9.42 -19.92 -24.92
N VAL A 60 -9.28 -21.22 -25.20
CA VAL A 60 -8.70 -22.20 -24.29
C VAL A 60 -7.22 -21.87 -24.00
N ALA A 61 -6.45 -21.41 -24.98
CA ALA A 61 -5.06 -21.01 -24.78
C ALA A 61 -4.95 -19.78 -23.86
N GLU A 62 -5.79 -18.76 -24.07
CA GLU A 62 -5.83 -17.56 -23.22
C GLU A 62 -6.32 -17.88 -21.80
N LEU A 63 -7.36 -18.70 -21.65
CA LEU A 63 -7.83 -19.15 -20.34
C LEU A 63 -6.77 -19.99 -19.62
N ARG A 64 -6.08 -20.89 -20.32
CA ARG A 64 -4.95 -21.65 -19.77
C ARG A 64 -3.79 -20.74 -19.38
N ARG A 65 -3.47 -19.71 -20.18
CA ARG A 65 -2.45 -18.71 -19.86
C ARG A 65 -2.81 -17.93 -18.60
N ARG A 66 -4.06 -17.49 -18.46
CA ARG A 66 -4.53 -16.80 -17.24
C ARG A 66 -4.49 -17.70 -16.00
N LEU A 67 -4.80 -18.99 -16.16
CA LEU A 67 -4.72 -19.97 -15.07
C LEU A 67 -3.28 -20.37 -14.72
N SER A 68 -2.32 -20.26 -15.65
CA SER A 68 -0.90 -20.58 -15.43
C SER A 68 -0.07 -19.40 -14.93
N MET A 69 -0.61 -18.18 -14.95
CA MET A 69 0.05 -17.02 -14.35
C MET A 69 0.01 -17.11 -12.82
N ASP A 70 1.19 -17.09 -12.22
CA ASP A 70 1.40 -16.95 -10.78
C ASP A 70 2.43 -15.83 -10.51
N SER A 71 2.56 -15.43 -9.23
CA SER A 71 3.50 -14.36 -8.83
C SER A 71 4.97 -14.75 -8.91
N THR A 72 5.25 -16.01 -9.25
CA THR A 72 6.61 -16.54 -9.46
C THR A 72 7.04 -16.42 -10.93
N ASN A 73 6.10 -16.24 -11.86
CA ASN A 73 6.37 -16.19 -13.31
C ASN A 73 5.82 -14.95 -14.03
N SER A 74 5.09 -14.08 -13.33
CA SER A 74 4.60 -12.82 -13.88
C SER A 74 4.65 -11.75 -12.81
N SER A 75 5.06 -10.52 -13.14
CA SER A 75 5.15 -9.36 -12.24
C SER A 75 3.80 -8.87 -11.70
N VAL A 76 2.82 -9.77 -11.55
CA VAL A 76 1.49 -9.56 -10.99
C VAL A 76 1.58 -9.66 -9.47
N PRO A 77 1.10 -8.66 -8.72
CA PRO A 77 1.14 -8.67 -7.27
C PRO A 77 0.35 -9.85 -6.67
N PRO A 78 0.79 -10.40 -5.52
CA PRO A 78 0.14 -11.53 -4.84
C PRO A 78 -1.35 -11.33 -4.52
N SER A 79 -1.80 -10.08 -4.42
CA SER A 79 -3.19 -9.72 -4.11
C SER A 79 -4.16 -10.02 -5.26
N LYS A 80 -3.66 -10.22 -6.48
CA LYS A 80 -4.45 -10.54 -7.68
C LYS A 80 -4.27 -11.99 -8.16
N GLU A 81 -3.65 -12.85 -7.35
CA GLU A 81 -3.47 -14.28 -7.67
C GLU A 81 -4.83 -15.01 -7.77
N PRO A 82 -5.00 -15.93 -8.74
CA PRO A 82 -6.15 -16.81 -8.78
C PRO A 82 -6.22 -17.71 -7.53
N ILE A 83 -7.43 -18.08 -7.11
CA ILE A 83 -7.69 -18.82 -5.86
C ILE A 83 -6.84 -20.10 -5.77
N SER A 84 -6.69 -20.82 -6.88
CA SER A 84 -5.89 -22.06 -6.94
C SER A 84 -4.38 -21.84 -6.72
N ALA A 85 -3.82 -20.73 -7.20
CA ALA A 85 -2.43 -20.35 -6.94
C ALA A 85 -2.23 -19.94 -5.48
N ARG A 86 -3.19 -19.20 -4.92
CA ARG A 86 -3.21 -18.82 -3.50
C ARG A 86 -3.31 -20.04 -2.59
N GLU A 87 -4.11 -21.04 -2.96
CA GLU A 87 -4.23 -22.32 -2.24
C GLU A 87 -2.97 -23.17 -2.35
N LYS A 88 -2.37 -23.30 -3.53
CA LYS A 88 -1.06 -23.98 -3.71
C LYS A 88 0.03 -23.31 -2.88
N ARG A 89 0.06 -21.97 -2.81
CA ARG A 89 1.01 -21.22 -1.99
C ARG A 89 0.75 -21.43 -0.49
N LYS A 90 -0.51 -21.49 -0.06
CA LYS A 90 -0.89 -21.81 1.33
C LYS A 90 -0.50 -23.25 1.69
N ALA A 91 -0.68 -24.20 0.78
CA ALA A 91 -0.28 -25.58 0.94
C ALA A 91 1.26 -25.73 0.97
N LYS A 92 1.99 -25.10 0.04
CA LYS A 92 3.46 -25.03 0.07
C LYS A 92 3.97 -24.37 1.35
N ARG A 93 3.38 -23.26 1.81
CA ARG A 93 3.74 -22.63 3.09
C ARG A 93 3.49 -23.54 4.31
N ARG A 94 2.47 -24.40 4.26
CA ARG A 94 2.20 -25.39 5.32
C ARG A 94 3.17 -26.57 5.26
N ALA A 95 3.60 -26.97 4.06
CA ALA A 95 4.55 -28.06 3.84
C ALA A 95 6.02 -27.62 4.05
N SER A 96 6.36 -26.37 3.72
CA SER A 96 7.69 -25.76 3.86
C SER A 96 7.88 -24.98 5.15
N SER A 97 6.82 -24.81 5.95
CA SER A 97 7.01 -24.35 7.31
C SER A 97 7.63 -25.48 8.10
N GLU A 98 8.92 -25.36 8.39
CA GLU A 98 9.64 -26.04 9.48
C GLU A 98 9.04 -25.75 10.87
N ARG A 99 7.89 -25.07 10.93
CA ARG A 99 7.00 -25.13 12.09
C ARG A 99 6.35 -26.52 12.15
N VAL A 100 7.16 -27.53 12.42
CA VAL A 100 6.74 -28.62 13.28
C VAL A 100 6.15 -27.91 14.50
N ARG A 101 4.84 -28.02 14.69
CA ARG A 101 4.19 -27.59 15.92
C ARG A 101 4.68 -28.58 16.98
N TRP A 102 5.89 -28.32 17.49
CA TRP A 102 6.48 -29.11 18.54
C TRP A 102 5.48 -29.10 19.69
N LYS A 103 4.97 -30.27 20.06
CA LYS A 103 3.90 -30.46 21.07
C LYS A 103 4.26 -29.87 22.45
N GLU A 104 5.48 -29.37 22.62
CA GLU A 104 6.03 -28.83 23.86
C GLU A 104 6.16 -27.30 23.89
N LYS A 105 5.74 -26.57 22.83
CA LYS A 105 5.68 -25.09 22.92
C LYS A 105 4.54 -24.68 23.84
N LYS A 106 4.88 -24.42 25.11
CA LYS A 106 4.02 -23.69 26.05
C LYS A 106 3.64 -22.33 25.44
N PRO A 107 2.38 -21.89 25.53
CA PRO A 107 2.00 -20.53 25.15
C PRO A 107 2.86 -19.51 25.91
N GLY A 108 3.57 -18.63 25.19
CA GLY A 108 4.45 -17.62 25.80
C GLY A 108 5.35 -16.94 24.76
N GLY A 109 5.87 -15.75 25.12
CA GLY A 109 6.87 -15.04 24.33
C GLY A 109 8.16 -15.86 24.13
N GLN A 110 9.01 -15.45 23.17
CA GLN A 110 10.27 -16.16 22.94
C GLN A 110 11.09 -16.23 24.24
N PRO A 111 11.75 -17.35 24.54
CA PRO A 111 12.64 -17.47 25.70
C PRO A 111 13.67 -16.33 25.68
N GLY A 112 13.73 -15.54 26.76
CA GLY A 112 14.68 -14.42 26.88
C GLY A 112 14.10 -13.02 26.64
N HIS A 113 12.84 -12.87 26.20
CA HIS A 113 12.19 -11.57 26.28
C HIS A 113 11.82 -11.25 27.74
N PRO A 114 12.31 -10.12 28.31
CA PRO A 114 11.81 -9.67 29.60
C PRO A 114 10.32 -9.41 29.48
N GLY A 115 9.51 -10.09 30.29
CA GLY A 115 8.08 -9.85 30.33
C GLY A 115 7.81 -8.43 30.80
N SER A 116 7.09 -7.65 30.00
CA SER A 116 6.65 -6.28 30.33
C SER A 116 5.28 -6.33 31.04
N GLY A 117 5.11 -7.24 31.98
CA GLY A 117 3.86 -7.32 32.75
C GLY A 117 3.66 -6.06 33.58
N LEU A 118 2.41 -5.60 33.73
CA LEU A 118 2.11 -4.54 34.69
C LEU A 118 2.57 -4.98 36.08
N THR A 119 3.27 -4.10 36.76
CA THR A 119 3.70 -4.33 38.14
C THR A 119 2.64 -3.81 39.08
N ARG A 120 2.41 -4.55 40.17
CA ARG A 120 1.47 -4.12 41.21
C ARG A 120 1.93 -2.79 41.77
N GLU A 121 1.05 -1.80 41.77
CA GLU A 121 1.26 -0.53 42.44
C GLU A 121 1.15 -0.72 43.95
N ALA A 122 2.12 -0.21 44.71
CA ALA A 122 2.14 -0.40 46.17
C ALA A 122 1.04 0.42 46.85
N GLU A 123 0.77 1.62 46.33
CA GLU A 123 -0.18 2.58 46.88
C GLU A 123 -1.23 2.93 45.80
N PRO A 124 -2.32 2.15 45.66
CA PRO A 124 -3.37 2.45 44.68
C PRO A 124 -4.22 3.65 45.09
N ASP A 125 -4.79 4.38 44.12
CA ASP A 125 -5.65 5.54 44.37
C ASP A 125 -6.86 5.24 45.27
N ARG A 126 -7.37 4.00 45.18
CA ARG A 126 -8.46 3.48 46.01
C ARG A 126 -8.34 1.98 46.23
N SER A 127 -8.85 1.50 47.35
CA SER A 127 -9.01 0.07 47.63
C SER A 127 -10.48 -0.26 47.87
N LEU A 128 -10.98 -1.29 47.20
CA LEU A 128 -12.36 -1.75 47.28
C LEU A 128 -12.35 -3.23 47.67
N SER A 129 -13.29 -3.63 48.52
CA SER A 129 -13.54 -5.05 48.84
C SER A 129 -14.63 -5.59 47.93
N ALA A 130 -14.41 -6.76 47.36
CA ALA A 130 -15.46 -7.50 46.67
C ALA A 130 -16.34 -8.24 47.69
N ASP A 131 -17.60 -8.51 47.31
CA ASP A 131 -18.47 -9.35 48.12
C ASP A 131 -17.90 -10.78 48.22
N PRO A 132 -17.98 -11.42 49.40
CA PRO A 132 -17.54 -12.80 49.54
C PRO A 132 -18.38 -13.74 48.66
N PRO A 133 -17.79 -14.81 48.11
CA PRO A 133 -18.55 -15.77 47.33
C PRO A 133 -19.56 -16.51 48.21
N SER A 134 -20.83 -16.53 47.80
CA SER A 134 -21.87 -17.30 48.48
C SER A 134 -21.85 -18.79 48.11
N GLU A 135 -21.21 -19.15 46.98
CA GLU A 135 -21.24 -20.50 46.42
C GLU A 135 -19.86 -20.98 45.97
N CYS A 136 -19.60 -22.27 46.11
CA CYS A 136 -18.37 -22.91 45.63
C CYS A 136 -18.29 -22.86 44.10
N ALA A 137 -17.21 -22.29 43.56
CA ALA A 137 -16.99 -22.19 42.12
C ALA A 137 -16.96 -23.54 41.37
N SER A 138 -16.74 -24.67 42.08
CA SER A 138 -16.73 -26.00 41.46
C SER A 138 -18.06 -26.75 41.55
N CYS A 139 -18.76 -26.70 42.69
CA CYS A 139 -19.94 -27.52 42.95
C CYS A 139 -21.20 -26.74 43.34
N GLN A 140 -21.11 -25.41 43.42
CA GLN A 140 -22.19 -24.48 43.78
C GLN A 140 -22.80 -24.70 45.17
N ALA A 141 -22.12 -25.45 46.04
CA ALA A 141 -22.52 -25.58 47.44
C ALA A 141 -22.42 -24.24 48.17
N ASP A 142 -23.34 -23.99 49.10
CA ASP A 142 -23.34 -22.81 49.96
C ASP A 142 -22.05 -22.69 50.77
N LEU A 143 -21.49 -21.47 50.82
CA LEU A 143 -20.26 -21.15 51.52
C LEU A 143 -20.49 -20.30 52.77
N SER A 144 -21.74 -20.12 53.22
CA SER A 144 -22.06 -19.27 54.36
C SER A 144 -21.34 -19.72 55.65
N ASP A 145 -21.12 -21.03 55.79
CA ASP A 145 -20.40 -21.66 56.92
C ASP A 145 -18.96 -22.11 56.55
N ALA A 146 -18.43 -21.69 55.41
CA ALA A 146 -17.09 -22.10 54.97
C ALA A 146 -15.96 -21.46 55.81
N VAL A 147 -14.80 -22.12 55.83
CA VAL A 147 -13.60 -21.57 56.47
C VAL A 147 -13.10 -20.35 55.68
N VAL A 148 -12.95 -19.21 56.36
CA VAL A 148 -12.40 -17.98 55.79
C VAL A 148 -10.87 -18.07 55.71
N LEU A 149 -10.33 -17.88 54.51
CA LEU A 149 -8.88 -17.80 54.24
C LEU A 149 -8.43 -16.34 54.17
N ALA A 150 -7.11 -16.11 54.10
CA ALA A 150 -6.57 -14.78 53.84
C ALA A 150 -6.99 -14.28 52.45
N ASP A 151 -7.36 -13.00 52.38
CA ASP A 151 -7.82 -12.39 51.12
C ASP A 151 -6.73 -12.42 50.04
N GLY A 152 -7.17 -12.72 48.81
CA GLY A 152 -6.39 -12.48 47.61
C GLY A 152 -6.40 -11.00 47.22
N TRP A 153 -5.55 -10.62 46.26
CA TRP A 153 -5.53 -9.26 45.73
C TRP A 153 -5.54 -9.28 44.20
N ALA A 154 -6.20 -8.27 43.61
CA ALA A 154 -6.11 -7.95 42.20
C ALA A 154 -6.07 -6.43 42.05
N GLN A 155 -5.30 -5.93 41.08
CA GLN A 155 -5.32 -4.52 40.70
C GLN A 155 -5.77 -4.40 39.26
N VAL A 156 -6.78 -3.55 39.05
CA VAL A 156 -7.31 -3.21 37.74
C VAL A 156 -6.97 -1.74 37.50
N TRP A 157 -6.18 -1.47 36.47
CA TRP A 157 -5.86 -0.12 36.04
C TRP A 157 -6.84 0.25 34.95
N ASP A 158 -7.69 1.24 35.22
CA ASP A 158 -8.68 1.72 34.29
C ASP A 158 -8.72 3.25 34.30
N LEU A 159 -9.26 3.83 33.23
CA LEU A 159 -9.41 5.27 33.12
C LEU A 159 -10.68 5.73 33.86
N LEU A 160 -10.60 6.88 34.52
CA LEU A 160 -11.81 7.55 35.00
C LEU A 160 -12.67 7.99 33.83
N GLU A 161 -13.99 8.05 34.04
CA GLU A 161 -14.93 8.54 33.03
C GLU A 161 -14.50 9.94 32.55
N PRO A 162 -14.37 10.17 31.24
CA PRO A 162 -14.02 11.48 30.71
C PRO A 162 -15.08 12.53 31.06
N VAL A 163 -14.69 13.54 31.85
CA VAL A 163 -15.57 14.67 32.19
C VAL A 163 -15.24 15.89 31.35
N LEU A 164 -16.25 16.42 30.63
CA LEU A 164 -16.12 17.68 29.90
C LEU A 164 -16.36 18.88 30.83
N GLU A 165 -15.30 19.59 31.17
CA GLU A 165 -15.37 20.86 31.88
C GLU A 165 -15.72 22.02 30.92
N LYS A 166 -16.66 22.88 31.34
CA LYS A 166 -17.10 24.07 30.59
C LYS A 166 -16.76 25.32 31.39
N VAL A 167 -15.73 26.05 30.94
CA VAL A 167 -15.24 27.27 31.59
C VAL A 167 -15.66 28.50 30.80
N GLU A 168 -16.39 29.42 31.44
CA GLU A 168 -16.71 30.72 30.87
C GLU A 168 -15.58 31.71 31.16
N TRP A 169 -15.08 32.38 30.11
CA TRP A 169 -14.07 33.41 30.21
C TRP A 169 -14.69 34.79 30.04
N VAL A 170 -14.59 35.63 31.07
CA VAL A 170 -14.89 37.05 30.94
C VAL A 170 -13.72 37.71 30.19
N LEU A 171 -14.00 38.33 29.04
CA LEU A 171 -13.00 38.97 28.19
C LEU A 171 -13.14 40.50 28.23
N PRO A 172 -12.42 41.21 29.13
CA PRO A 172 -12.45 42.67 29.20
C PRO A 172 -12.11 43.33 27.86
N ARG A 173 -12.76 44.46 27.57
CA ARG A 173 -12.58 45.23 26.35
C ARG A 173 -12.16 46.67 26.68
N ARG A 174 -11.16 47.19 25.98
CA ARG A 174 -10.67 48.57 26.13
C ARG A 174 -10.58 49.24 24.78
N ARG A 175 -10.88 50.54 24.72
CA ARG A 175 -10.79 51.34 23.49
C ARG A 175 -9.55 52.24 23.54
N CYS A 176 -8.68 52.22 22.54
CA CYS A 176 -7.53 53.14 22.51
C CYS A 176 -8.03 54.59 22.47
N ALA A 177 -7.42 55.46 23.28
CA ALA A 177 -7.64 56.90 23.17
C ALA A 177 -7.13 57.46 21.83
N CYS A 178 -6.02 56.91 21.33
CA CYS A 178 -5.31 57.32 20.13
C CYS A 178 -6.07 57.09 18.81
N CYS A 179 -6.49 55.86 18.57
CA CYS A 179 -7.01 55.40 17.28
C CYS A 179 -8.43 54.83 17.36
N ARG A 180 -9.05 54.88 18.56
CA ARG A 180 -10.40 54.39 18.84
C ARG A 180 -10.61 52.89 18.60
N LYS A 181 -9.57 52.12 18.29
CA LYS A 181 -9.61 50.66 18.17
C LYS A 181 -10.02 50.02 19.50
N VAL A 182 -11.01 49.14 19.47
CA VAL A 182 -11.39 48.31 20.62
C VAL A 182 -10.55 47.04 20.60
N THR A 183 -9.87 46.78 21.70
CA THR A 183 -9.09 45.57 21.93
C THR A 183 -9.79 44.75 22.99
N THR A 184 -9.99 43.46 22.72
CA THR A 184 -10.61 42.49 23.62
C THR A 184 -9.50 41.58 24.17
N ALA A 185 -9.56 41.25 25.47
CA ALA A 185 -8.66 40.26 26.06
C ALA A 185 -8.81 38.90 25.34
N ALA A 186 -7.72 38.14 25.29
CA ALA A 186 -7.71 36.79 24.73
C ALA A 186 -7.71 35.74 25.86
N VAL A 187 -8.19 34.54 25.55
CA VAL A 187 -8.06 33.39 26.45
C VAL A 187 -6.63 32.88 26.39
N ALA A 188 -5.92 32.88 27.52
CA ALA A 188 -4.57 32.36 27.61
C ALA A 188 -4.54 30.88 27.19
N GLY A 189 -3.65 30.53 26.26
CA GLY A 189 -3.49 29.16 25.77
C GLY A 189 -4.57 28.66 24.79
N VAL A 190 -5.60 29.45 24.48
CA VAL A 190 -6.69 29.05 23.55
C VAL A 190 -6.94 30.16 22.53
N ARG A 191 -6.03 30.30 21.56
CA ARG A 191 -6.03 31.42 20.60
C ARG A 191 -7.29 31.53 19.74
N HIS A 192 -7.97 30.41 19.48
CA HIS A 192 -9.17 30.36 18.64
C HIS A 192 -10.46 30.63 19.41
N ALA A 193 -10.37 30.82 20.73
CA ALA A 193 -11.49 31.30 21.53
C ALA A 193 -11.63 32.82 21.31
N ALA A 194 -12.72 33.22 20.66
CA ALA A 194 -13.06 34.61 20.39
C ALA A 194 -14.23 35.06 21.26
N ALA A 195 -14.33 36.36 21.51
CA ALA A 195 -15.46 36.94 22.23
C ALA A 195 -16.79 36.64 21.53
N GLY A 196 -17.76 36.12 22.29
CA GLY A 196 -19.06 35.70 21.77
C GLY A 196 -19.04 34.32 21.09
N GLY A 197 -17.93 33.57 21.16
CA GLY A 197 -17.82 32.22 20.61
C GLY A 197 -17.69 31.14 21.69
N VAL A 198 -18.03 29.91 21.31
CA VAL A 198 -17.75 28.70 22.09
C VAL A 198 -16.65 27.92 21.37
N ALA A 199 -15.66 27.45 22.10
CA ALA A 199 -14.49 26.78 21.53
C ALA A 199 -14.08 25.57 22.38
N TYR A 200 -13.62 24.51 21.71
CA TYR A 200 -13.02 23.36 22.39
C TYR A 200 -11.58 23.68 22.84
N GLY A 201 -11.19 23.14 24.00
CA GLY A 201 -9.88 23.34 24.60
C GLY A 201 -8.77 22.47 23.98
N HIS A 202 -7.54 22.64 24.49
CA HIS A 202 -6.34 22.02 23.94
C HIS A 202 -6.35 20.48 23.97
N ARG A 203 -7.00 19.84 24.95
CA ARG A 203 -7.08 18.37 25.06
C ARG A 203 -7.83 17.74 23.87
N LEU A 204 -8.99 18.30 23.53
CA LEU A 204 -9.77 17.84 22.37
C LEU A 204 -9.08 18.16 21.05
N HIS A 205 -8.39 19.31 20.98
CA HIS A 205 -7.51 19.63 19.85
C HIS A 205 -6.40 18.61 19.66
N GLY A 206 -5.71 18.24 20.73
CA GLY A 206 -4.66 17.22 20.72
C GLY A 206 -5.19 15.85 20.29
N ALA A 207 -6.33 15.42 20.83
CA ALA A 207 -6.98 14.17 20.42
C ALA A 207 -7.31 14.17 18.92
N ALA A 208 -7.87 15.26 18.39
CA ALA A 208 -8.19 15.39 16.97
C ALA A 208 -6.94 15.32 16.07
N VAL A 209 -5.85 15.97 16.47
CA VAL A 209 -4.58 15.92 15.74
C VAL A 209 -3.96 14.53 15.79
N LEU A 210 -3.86 13.91 16.97
CA LEU A 210 -3.24 12.60 17.13
C LEU A 210 -4.00 11.53 16.35
N LEU A 211 -5.33 11.54 16.39
CA LEU A 211 -6.12 10.60 15.61
C LEU A 211 -5.90 10.77 14.10
N ALA A 212 -5.90 12.02 13.61
CA ALA A 212 -5.77 12.29 12.19
C ALA A 212 -4.35 12.06 11.66
N SER A 213 -3.33 12.54 12.38
CA SER A 213 -1.95 12.61 11.90
C SER A 213 -1.06 11.46 12.34
N GLU A 214 -1.26 10.91 13.54
CA GLU A 214 -0.45 9.80 14.07
C GLU A 214 -1.13 8.45 13.84
N ALA A 215 -2.43 8.36 14.16
CA ALA A 215 -3.19 7.13 13.98
C ALA A 215 -3.76 6.95 12.56
N ASN A 216 -3.54 7.93 11.67
CA ASN A 216 -4.02 7.94 10.28
C ASN A 216 -5.52 7.67 10.14
N VAL A 217 -6.32 8.15 11.11
CA VAL A 217 -7.78 8.01 11.10
C VAL A 217 -8.37 9.10 10.20
N PRO A 218 -9.20 8.76 9.20
CA PRO A 218 -9.88 9.74 8.37
C PRO A 218 -10.65 10.77 9.21
N VAL A 219 -10.67 12.03 8.77
CA VAL A 219 -11.17 13.18 9.55
C VAL A 219 -12.57 12.95 10.14
N GLU A 220 -13.50 12.43 9.33
CA GLU A 220 -14.87 12.13 9.77
C GLU A 220 -14.89 11.01 10.83
N ARG A 221 -14.06 9.98 10.63
CA ARG A 221 -13.95 8.87 11.59
C ARG A 221 -13.29 9.32 12.89
N ALA A 222 -12.33 10.23 12.84
CA ALA A 222 -11.69 10.79 14.02
C ALA A 222 -12.72 11.51 14.90
N ALA A 223 -13.65 12.26 14.29
CA ALA A 223 -14.76 12.87 15.02
C ALA A 223 -15.67 11.83 15.70
N THR A 224 -16.02 10.74 15.00
CA THR A 224 -16.79 9.62 15.59
C THR A 224 -16.05 8.94 16.74
N VAL A 225 -14.73 8.73 16.62
CA VAL A 225 -13.92 8.11 17.68
C VAL A 225 -13.84 9.00 18.91
N ILE A 226 -13.71 10.32 18.73
CA ILE A 226 -13.73 11.28 19.85
C ILE A 226 -15.05 11.19 20.62
N ASP A 227 -16.17 11.17 19.93
CA ASP A 227 -17.48 11.04 20.56
C ASP A 227 -17.64 9.70 21.28
N ALA A 228 -17.23 8.59 20.64
CA ALA A 228 -17.34 7.25 21.21
C ALA A 228 -16.47 7.04 22.46
N LEU A 229 -15.28 7.66 22.51
CA LEU A 229 -14.35 7.50 23.64
C LEU A 229 -14.57 8.52 24.75
N LEU A 230 -15.00 9.74 24.41
CA LEU A 230 -15.04 10.87 25.35
C LEU A 230 -16.47 11.39 25.62
N GLY A 231 -17.48 10.90 24.90
CA GLY A 231 -18.85 11.40 24.98
C GLY A 231 -19.00 12.86 24.51
N VAL A 232 -18.05 13.36 23.72
CA VAL A 232 -18.05 14.75 23.23
C VAL A 232 -18.27 14.79 21.72
N PRO A 233 -19.47 15.19 21.24
CA PRO A 233 -19.73 15.27 19.82
C PRO A 233 -18.98 16.44 19.20
N VAL A 234 -18.04 16.12 18.31
CA VAL A 234 -17.29 17.11 17.51
C VAL A 234 -17.60 16.94 16.03
N SER A 235 -17.42 18.00 15.24
CA SER A 235 -17.61 17.93 13.79
C SER A 235 -16.31 17.51 13.07
N ALA A 236 -16.45 16.95 11.87
CA ALA A 236 -15.29 16.73 10.99
C ALA A 236 -14.54 18.05 10.69
N GLY A 237 -15.28 19.15 10.56
CA GLY A 237 -14.71 20.49 10.39
C GLY A 237 -13.84 20.92 11.58
N PHE A 238 -14.20 20.56 12.80
CA PHE A 238 -13.35 20.80 13.97
C PHE A 238 -12.01 20.07 13.86
N VAL A 239 -12.03 18.78 13.50
CA VAL A 239 -10.82 17.96 13.34
C VAL A 239 -9.92 18.52 12.23
N ALA A 240 -10.50 18.87 11.07
CA ALA A 240 -9.75 19.49 9.98
C ALA A 240 -9.10 20.82 10.40
N ARG A 241 -9.86 21.71 11.07
CA ARG A 241 -9.35 22.99 11.56
C ARG A 241 -8.31 22.82 12.67
N ALA A 242 -8.36 21.76 13.47
CA ALA A 242 -7.34 21.47 14.46
C ALA A 242 -5.98 21.15 13.80
N ASN A 243 -5.99 20.36 12.73
CA ASN A 243 -4.77 20.03 11.97
C ASN A 243 -4.23 21.27 11.21
N GLU A 244 -5.11 22.04 10.56
CA GLU A 244 -4.70 23.29 9.89
C GLU A 244 -4.08 24.30 10.87
N ARG A 245 -4.67 24.41 12.06
CA ARG A 245 -4.14 25.24 13.15
C ARG A 245 -2.74 24.80 13.57
N LEU A 246 -2.52 23.51 13.77
CA LEU A 246 -1.20 22.99 14.10
C LEU A 246 -0.20 23.28 12.98
N ALA A 247 -0.58 23.02 11.72
CA ALA A 247 0.27 23.31 10.57
C ALA A 247 0.71 24.79 10.52
N GLY A 248 -0.24 25.71 10.74
CA GLY A 248 0.05 27.14 10.82
C GLY A 248 0.96 27.51 11.99
N ASP A 249 0.80 26.86 13.16
CA ASP A 249 1.68 27.11 14.33
C ASP A 249 3.11 26.61 14.07
N LEU A 250 3.25 25.42 13.48
CA LEU A 250 4.55 24.86 13.12
C LEU A 250 5.26 25.74 12.09
N GLN A 251 4.52 26.22 11.07
CA GLN A 251 5.05 27.14 10.08
C GLN A 251 5.50 28.47 10.73
N ALA A 252 4.66 29.08 11.57
CA ALA A 252 4.99 30.33 12.26
C ALA A 252 6.18 30.19 13.21
N ALA A 253 6.39 28.99 13.78
CA ALA A 253 7.54 28.66 14.61
C ALA A 253 8.82 28.37 13.80
N GLY A 254 8.77 28.36 12.46
CA GLY A 254 9.91 28.05 11.61
C GLY A 254 10.32 26.57 11.64
N PHE A 255 9.37 25.67 11.90
CA PHE A 255 9.64 24.25 12.09
C PHE A 255 10.35 23.60 10.91
N ASP A 256 9.92 23.89 9.67
CA ASP A 256 10.53 23.30 8.46
C ASP A 256 12.01 23.65 8.32
N GLU A 257 12.37 24.92 8.53
CA GLU A 257 13.76 25.34 8.43
C GLU A 257 14.62 24.77 9.58
N ALA A 258 14.05 24.65 10.78
CA ALA A 258 14.72 23.97 11.90
C ALA A 258 14.95 22.48 11.60
N MET A 259 13.97 21.78 11.02
CA MET A 259 14.08 20.37 10.61
C MET A 259 15.12 20.18 9.51
N LYS A 260 15.11 21.03 8.47
CA LYS A 260 16.14 20.99 7.43
C LYS A 260 17.53 21.23 8.00
N ALA A 261 17.69 22.21 8.88
CA ALA A 261 18.98 22.47 9.54
C ALA A 261 19.45 21.27 10.38
N ALA A 262 18.54 20.65 11.14
CA ALA A 262 18.84 19.46 11.93
C ALA A 262 19.25 18.27 11.04
N LEU A 263 18.50 17.99 9.96
CA LEU A 263 18.83 16.94 9.00
C LEU A 263 20.19 17.16 8.34
N ARG A 264 20.54 18.40 7.97
CA ARG A 264 21.86 18.73 7.41
C ARG A 264 23.00 18.56 8.42
N GLY A 265 22.70 18.48 9.72
CA GLY A 265 23.68 18.12 10.75
C GLY A 265 24.01 16.63 10.80
N GLU A 266 23.20 15.78 10.16
CA GLU A 266 23.37 14.33 10.21
C GLU A 266 24.35 13.82 9.14
N PRO A 267 25.17 12.80 9.47
CA PRO A 267 26.15 12.25 8.54
C PRO A 267 25.50 11.40 7.43
N VAL A 268 24.32 10.85 7.71
CA VAL A 268 23.60 9.94 6.80
C VAL A 268 22.14 10.33 6.74
N LEU A 269 21.64 10.52 5.52
CA LEU A 269 20.23 10.77 5.27
C LEU A 269 19.67 9.74 4.29
N CYS A 270 18.37 9.47 4.39
CA CYS A 270 17.63 8.65 3.46
C CYS A 270 16.56 9.49 2.76
N GLY A 271 16.48 9.40 1.44
CA GLY A 271 15.45 10.05 0.62
C GLY A 271 14.51 9.02 -0.01
N ASP A 272 13.24 9.35 -0.07
CA ASP A 272 12.22 8.58 -0.80
C ASP A 272 11.07 9.50 -1.24
N GLU A 273 10.35 9.09 -2.28
CA GLU A 273 9.22 9.82 -2.83
C GLU A 273 8.04 8.88 -3.03
N SER A 274 6.92 9.23 -2.43
CA SER A 274 5.69 8.46 -2.55
C SER A 274 4.65 9.21 -3.38
N PRO A 275 4.07 8.61 -4.43
CA PRO A 275 3.02 9.27 -5.19
C PRO A 275 1.78 9.48 -4.30
N VAL A 276 1.15 10.65 -4.42
CA VAL A 276 -0.09 10.97 -3.70
C VAL A 276 -1.19 11.35 -4.68
N ASN A 277 -2.42 10.89 -4.39
CA ASN A 277 -3.59 11.26 -5.15
C ASN A 277 -4.26 12.46 -4.47
N VAL A 278 -4.31 13.59 -5.18
CA VAL A 278 -4.98 14.81 -4.73
C VAL A 278 -6.20 15.06 -5.60
N LEU A 279 -7.28 15.59 -5.00
CA LEU A 279 -8.49 15.95 -5.73
C LEU A 279 -8.27 17.11 -6.71
N ARG A 280 -7.36 18.02 -6.35
CA ARG A 280 -6.99 19.19 -7.16
C ARG A 280 -5.48 19.35 -7.09
N LYS A 281 -4.86 19.55 -8.25
CA LYS A 281 -3.46 19.92 -8.34
C LYS A 281 -3.31 21.40 -7.98
N ASP A 282 -2.15 21.73 -7.43
CA ASP A 282 -1.78 23.10 -7.13
C ASP A 282 -1.71 23.95 -8.40
N ARG A 283 -1.83 25.26 -8.20
CA ARG A 283 -1.76 26.25 -9.26
C ARG A 283 -0.56 27.13 -9.05
N ASP A 284 0.06 27.53 -10.14
CA ASP A 284 1.07 28.58 -10.14
C ASP A 284 0.43 29.90 -9.69
N GLU A 285 1.04 30.56 -8.69
CA GLU A 285 0.47 31.77 -8.09
C GLU A 285 0.45 32.97 -9.05
N ALA A 286 1.41 33.03 -9.98
CA ALA A 286 1.55 34.16 -10.91
C ALA A 286 0.65 34.02 -12.14
N THR A 287 0.50 32.81 -12.68
CA THR A 287 -0.21 32.52 -13.93
C THR A 287 -1.58 31.90 -13.71
N GLY A 288 -1.85 31.35 -12.52
CA GLY A 288 -3.08 30.61 -12.19
C GLY A 288 -3.22 29.26 -12.91
N ALA A 289 -2.22 28.87 -13.70
CA ALA A 289 -2.17 27.62 -14.43
C ALA A 289 -1.96 26.44 -13.48
N VAL A 290 -2.52 25.27 -13.82
CA VAL A 290 -2.31 24.06 -13.03
C VAL A 290 -0.85 23.63 -13.15
N LEU A 291 -0.19 23.38 -12.02
CA LEU A 291 1.18 22.88 -12.02
C LEU A 291 1.25 21.53 -12.74
N SER A 292 2.24 21.40 -13.63
CA SER A 292 2.50 20.17 -14.37
C SER A 292 3.13 19.12 -13.45
N GLY A 293 3.03 17.85 -13.84
CA GLY A 293 3.57 16.73 -13.07
C GLY A 293 2.55 15.97 -12.23
N THR A 294 3.04 15.06 -11.40
CA THR A 294 2.25 14.20 -10.52
C THR A 294 2.63 14.53 -9.08
N PRO A 295 1.66 14.87 -8.21
CA PRO A 295 1.94 15.17 -6.81
C PRO A 295 2.60 14.00 -6.07
N HIS A 296 3.64 14.31 -5.30
CA HIS A 296 4.35 13.34 -4.46
C HIS A 296 4.54 13.91 -3.06
N LEU A 297 4.70 13.00 -2.11
CA LEU A 297 5.25 13.29 -0.80
C LEU A 297 6.73 12.95 -0.83
N LEU A 298 7.57 13.96 -0.67
CA LEU A 298 9.01 13.81 -0.43
C LEU A 298 9.23 13.48 1.04
N VAL A 299 10.06 12.48 1.30
CA VAL A 299 10.49 12.12 2.65
C VAL A 299 12.01 12.18 2.72
N VAL A 300 12.53 12.94 3.68
CA VAL A 300 13.95 12.90 4.04
C VAL A 300 14.06 12.59 5.52
N ARG A 301 14.85 11.56 5.86
CA ARG A 301 14.92 11.06 7.23
C ARG A 301 16.29 10.51 7.60
N THR A 302 16.49 10.28 8.89
CA THR A 302 17.63 9.48 9.39
C THR A 302 17.39 7.97 9.21
N PRO A 303 18.45 7.14 9.07
CA PRO A 303 18.33 5.69 8.93
C PRO A 303 17.70 4.99 10.14
N THR A 304 18.01 5.45 11.36
CA THR A 304 17.42 4.98 12.62
C THR A 304 16.20 5.81 13.00
N PRO A 305 15.34 5.37 13.95
CA PRO A 305 14.32 6.24 14.53
C PRO A 305 14.95 7.56 14.96
N GLY A 306 14.44 8.66 14.42
CA GLY A 306 15.09 9.97 14.48
C GLY A 306 14.32 10.99 13.65
N LEU A 307 15.03 11.92 13.04
CA LEU A 307 14.42 13.02 12.29
C LEU A 307 13.71 12.47 11.03
N VAL A 308 12.47 12.90 10.83
CA VAL A 308 11.69 12.64 9.63
C VAL A 308 11.06 13.94 9.18
N TRP A 309 11.36 14.37 7.96
CA TRP A 309 10.80 15.55 7.35
C TRP A 309 10.04 15.18 6.09
N TYR A 310 8.89 15.81 5.93
CA TYR A 310 7.94 15.58 4.86
C TYR A 310 7.71 16.87 4.08
N ALA A 311 7.66 16.79 2.76
CA ALA A 311 7.24 17.90 1.92
C ALA A 311 6.34 17.45 0.78
N ALA A 312 5.28 18.23 0.53
CA ALA A 312 4.49 18.08 -0.67
C ALA A 312 5.25 18.70 -1.85
N ILE A 313 5.41 17.94 -2.93
CA ILE A 313 6.01 18.40 -4.18
C ILE A 313 5.04 18.16 -5.34
N SER A 314 4.95 19.14 -6.25
CA SER A 314 4.02 19.08 -7.41
C SER A 314 4.44 18.06 -8.46
N SER A 315 5.72 17.72 -8.48
CA SER A 315 6.31 16.68 -9.31
C SER A 315 7.54 16.10 -8.61
N ARG A 316 7.98 14.92 -9.03
CA ARG A 316 9.25 14.31 -8.60
C ARG A 316 10.45 14.70 -9.47
N SER A 317 10.39 15.81 -10.21
CA SER A 317 11.53 16.25 -11.01
C SER A 317 12.71 16.66 -10.12
N SER A 318 13.93 16.59 -10.65
CA SER A 318 15.13 17.09 -9.96
C SER A 318 14.93 18.54 -9.47
N GLU A 319 14.42 19.41 -10.33
CA GLU A 319 14.12 20.81 -9.99
C GLU A 319 13.13 20.95 -8.83
N ALA A 320 12.06 20.13 -8.80
CA ALA A 320 11.06 20.19 -7.73
C ALA A 320 11.60 19.69 -6.39
N ILE A 321 12.48 18.68 -6.42
CA ILE A 321 13.17 18.19 -5.22
C ILE A 321 14.16 19.25 -4.73
N ASP A 322 14.96 19.85 -5.61
CA ASP A 322 15.97 20.87 -5.26
C ASP A 322 15.34 22.15 -4.73
N ALA A 323 14.19 22.56 -5.27
CA ALA A 323 13.43 23.72 -4.79
C ALA A 323 13.03 23.63 -3.31
N THR A 324 12.99 22.42 -2.72
CA THR A 324 12.74 22.26 -1.28
C THR A 324 13.92 22.75 -0.41
N GLY A 325 15.11 22.80 -1.00
CA GLY A 325 16.37 23.17 -0.37
C GLY A 325 16.86 22.17 0.68
N VAL A 326 16.20 21.03 0.91
CA VAL A 326 16.50 20.16 2.06
C VAL A 326 17.96 19.69 2.11
N LEU A 327 18.58 19.42 0.95
CA LEU A 327 19.99 18.99 0.83
C LEU A 327 20.97 20.12 0.50
N THR A 328 20.53 21.39 0.43
CA THR A 328 21.41 22.51 0.06
C THR A 328 22.63 22.60 0.99
N GLY A 329 23.83 22.48 0.42
CA GLY A 329 25.09 22.55 1.15
C GLY A 329 25.42 21.32 2.00
N TRP A 330 24.65 20.24 1.89
CA TRP A 330 24.92 18.98 2.59
C TRP A 330 25.70 18.01 1.70
N HIS A 331 26.72 17.38 2.28
CA HIS A 331 27.71 16.57 1.54
C HIS A 331 27.90 15.18 2.18
N GLY A 332 26.91 14.68 2.93
CA GLY A 332 27.01 13.41 3.66
C GLY A 332 26.81 12.17 2.79
N LEU A 333 26.50 11.04 3.44
CA LEU A 333 26.16 9.78 2.78
C LEU A 333 24.65 9.69 2.54
N PHE A 334 24.23 9.58 1.30
CA PHE A 334 22.81 9.57 0.96
C PHE A 334 22.32 8.18 0.57
N THR A 335 21.29 7.70 1.27
CA THR A 335 20.63 6.42 0.98
C THR A 335 19.34 6.66 0.20
N ARG A 336 19.26 6.18 -1.03
CA ARG A 336 18.11 6.39 -1.92
C ARG A 336 17.94 5.22 -2.89
N ASP A 337 16.82 5.14 -3.59
CA ASP A 337 16.70 4.28 -4.76
C ASP A 337 17.54 4.84 -5.94
N ASP A 338 17.48 4.19 -7.11
CA ASP A 338 18.17 4.70 -8.31
C ASP A 338 17.33 5.69 -9.14
N TYR A 339 16.47 6.47 -8.47
CA TYR A 339 15.66 7.46 -9.17
C TYR A 339 16.48 8.65 -9.66
N ALA A 340 16.35 8.96 -10.95
CA ALA A 340 17.10 10.02 -11.63
C ALA A 340 16.90 11.42 -11.04
N GLY A 341 15.78 11.66 -10.33
CA GLY A 341 15.51 12.91 -9.63
C GLY A 341 16.62 13.30 -8.65
N TRP A 342 17.28 12.30 -8.05
CA TRP A 342 18.34 12.49 -7.07
C TRP A 342 19.75 12.63 -7.64
N HIS A 343 19.99 12.22 -8.89
CA HIS A 343 21.34 12.17 -9.47
C HIS A 343 22.05 13.53 -9.50
N GLN A 344 21.29 14.63 -9.47
CA GLN A 344 21.81 16.00 -9.39
C GLN A 344 22.72 16.26 -8.17
N TYR A 345 22.56 15.51 -7.08
CA TYR A 345 23.35 15.71 -5.85
C TYR A 345 24.65 14.89 -5.85
N ASP A 346 24.72 13.79 -6.62
CA ASP A 346 25.82 12.83 -6.62
C ASP A 346 27.23 13.46 -6.70
N PRO A 347 27.49 14.53 -7.49
CA PRO A 347 28.82 15.16 -7.55
C PRO A 347 29.29 15.80 -6.25
N THR A 348 28.36 16.14 -5.35
CA THR A 348 28.64 16.87 -4.10
C THR A 348 28.60 15.97 -2.85
N LEU A 349 27.97 14.81 -2.95
CA LEU A 349 27.84 13.89 -1.82
C LEU A 349 29.16 13.16 -1.53
N ALA A 350 29.42 12.87 -0.25
CA ALA A 350 30.53 11.99 0.14
C ALA A 350 30.36 10.56 -0.38
N GLY A 351 29.11 10.15 -0.62
CA GLY A 351 28.79 8.87 -1.24
C GLY A 351 27.29 8.62 -1.33
N VAL A 352 26.92 7.69 -2.20
CA VAL A 352 25.54 7.23 -2.38
C VAL A 352 25.47 5.74 -2.06
N GLN A 353 24.52 5.38 -1.22
CA GLN A 353 24.14 3.99 -0.99
C GLN A 353 22.78 3.73 -1.61
N LEU A 354 22.68 2.70 -2.45
CA LEU A 354 21.38 2.27 -2.94
C LEU A 354 20.58 1.61 -1.81
N CYS A 355 19.31 1.99 -1.68
CA CYS A 355 18.42 1.46 -0.66
C CYS A 355 18.10 -0.01 -0.95
N CYS A 356 18.55 -0.91 -0.08
CA CYS A 356 18.30 -2.35 -0.24
C CYS A 356 16.82 -2.73 -0.12
N ALA A 357 15.99 -1.88 0.51
CA ALA A 357 14.54 -2.13 0.61
C ALA A 357 13.81 -1.92 -0.72
N HIS A 358 14.32 -1.02 -1.57
CA HIS A 358 13.81 -0.78 -2.92
C HIS A 358 14.35 -1.78 -3.96
N TYR A 359 15.22 -2.70 -3.54
CA TYR A 359 15.73 -3.81 -4.35
C TYR A 359 15.05 -5.14 -3.93
N PRO A 360 13.84 -5.45 -4.44
CA PRO A 360 13.23 -6.75 -4.22
C PRO A 360 13.90 -7.78 -5.14
N ASP A 361 14.88 -8.51 -4.59
CA ASP A 361 15.29 -9.84 -5.04
C ASP A 361 15.67 -9.97 -6.54
N VAL A 362 16.93 -9.66 -6.88
CA VAL A 362 17.53 -10.14 -8.13
C VAL A 362 18.76 -10.97 -7.78
N ALA A 363 18.59 -12.28 -7.75
CA ALA A 363 19.66 -13.22 -8.03
C ALA A 363 20.12 -13.04 -9.49
N VAL A 364 20.87 -11.98 -9.78
CA VAL A 364 21.75 -11.89 -10.95
C VAL A 364 23.09 -11.35 -10.49
N THR A 365 23.97 -12.33 -10.34
CA THR A 365 25.42 -12.30 -10.52
C THR A 365 25.94 -11.20 -11.45
N SER A 366 27.17 -10.78 -11.13
CA SER A 366 28.17 -10.12 -11.98
C SER A 366 28.19 -8.59 -12.01
N THR A 367 29.31 -8.08 -11.52
CA THR A 367 29.83 -6.71 -11.67
C THR A 367 29.17 -5.63 -10.80
N PHE A 368 29.34 -5.75 -9.48
CA PHE A 368 29.62 -4.56 -8.68
C PHE A 368 30.96 -3.99 -9.14
N VAL A 369 30.94 -3.02 -10.05
CA VAL A 369 32.06 -2.10 -10.21
C VAL A 369 31.95 -1.11 -9.06
N VAL A 370 32.60 -1.44 -7.94
CA VAL A 370 32.99 -0.43 -6.97
C VAL A 370 34.00 0.46 -7.70
N MET A 371 33.56 1.60 -8.23
CA MET A 371 34.45 2.60 -8.79
C MET A 371 35.11 3.35 -7.62
N GLN A 372 36.01 2.67 -6.92
CA GLN A 372 36.95 3.32 -6.00
C GLN A 372 37.92 4.14 -6.84
N ARG A 373 37.75 5.47 -6.86
CA ARG A 373 38.85 6.36 -7.22
C ARG A 373 39.93 6.19 -6.15
N ARG A 374 41.02 5.50 -6.51
CA ARG A 374 42.29 5.53 -5.76
C ARG A 374 42.88 6.93 -5.86
N SER A 375 42.92 7.67 -4.76
CA SER A 375 44.00 8.62 -4.50
C SER A 375 45.15 7.88 -3.79
N PRO A 376 46.42 8.21 -4.06
CA PRO A 376 47.56 7.53 -3.47
C PRO A 376 47.79 7.97 -2.02
N THR A 377 47.85 7.00 -1.10
CA THR A 377 48.33 7.16 0.29
C THR A 377 49.86 7.27 0.33
N PRO A 378 50.46 7.81 1.42
CA PRO A 378 50.68 7.11 2.70
C PRO A 378 50.31 8.02 3.90
N ALA A 379 50.02 7.62 5.13
CA ALA A 379 50.35 6.48 5.97
C ALA A 379 49.37 6.46 7.18
N GLY A 380 49.28 5.33 7.89
CA GLY A 380 48.72 5.26 9.25
C GLY A 380 47.41 4.49 9.34
N GLY A 381 47.48 3.25 9.80
CA GLY A 381 46.36 2.31 9.83
C GLY A 381 45.49 2.41 11.09
N CYS A 382 44.22 2.03 10.94
CA CYS A 382 43.50 1.20 11.90
C CYS A 382 42.30 0.57 11.16
N GLY A 383 42.21 -0.75 11.19
CA GLY A 383 41.40 -1.54 10.25
C GLY A 383 39.95 -1.78 10.69
N PHE A 384 39.11 -2.09 9.70
CA PHE A 384 37.89 -2.87 9.90
C PHE A 384 37.68 -3.84 8.71
N LEU A 385 37.45 -5.10 9.10
CA LEU A 385 37.13 -6.34 8.39
C LEU A 385 37.03 -6.37 6.84
N LEU A 386 37.97 -7.11 6.24
CA LEU A 386 37.85 -7.72 4.91
C LEU A 386 37.21 -9.11 5.07
N VAL A 387 36.10 -9.41 4.40
CA VAL A 387 35.64 -10.80 4.20
C VAL A 387 36.10 -11.26 2.82
N SER A 388 37.08 -12.15 2.82
CA SER A 388 37.64 -12.84 1.65
C SER A 388 36.69 -13.95 1.19
N ALA A 389 36.28 -13.92 -0.08
CA ALA A 389 35.61 -15.04 -0.73
C ALA A 389 36.66 -15.99 -1.32
N VAL A 390 36.81 -17.19 -0.73
CA VAL A 390 37.54 -18.30 -1.34
C VAL A 390 36.60 -19.00 -2.32
N ARG A 391 36.98 -19.03 -3.59
CA ARG A 391 36.40 -19.91 -4.62
C ARG A 391 37.10 -21.27 -4.56
N GLY A 392 36.34 -22.36 -4.61
CA GLY A 392 36.86 -23.70 -4.82
C GLY A 392 35.76 -24.68 -5.22
N VAL A 393 35.74 -24.99 -6.53
CA VAL A 393 35.10 -26.09 -7.29
C VAL A 393 33.57 -26.24 -7.19
#